data_AF-A0A0C5D6N7-F1
#
_entry.id   AF-A0A0C5D6N7-F1
#
_cell.length_a   1.000
_cell.length_b   1.000
_cell.length_c   1.000
_cell.angle_alpha   90.00
_cell.angle_beta   90.00
_cell.angle_gamma   90.00
#
_symmetry.space_group_name_H-M   'P 1'
#
loop_
_entity.id
_entity.type
_entity.pdbx_description
1 polymer ?
#
loop_
_entity_poly.entity_id
_entity_poly.type
_entity_poly.pdbx_seq_one_letter_code
_entity_poly.pdbx_strand_id
1 'polypeptide(L)'
;MRWLVAVVALVGLCHQVQGQLGLPGNNYIEKQLLCALDKGPCDALGRQIKGALPEIIGKNCQTCDTRQVANARRIARYVQTKYPDVWNALVQKYSGKN
;
A
#
# COMPACT_ATOMS: atom_id res chain seq x y z
N MET A 1 21.20 35.22 -3.69
CA MET A 1 21.59 33.97 -4.39
C MET A 1 21.91 32.80 -3.47
N ARG A 2 22.83 32.93 -2.48
CA ARG A 2 23.23 31.80 -1.58
C ARG A 2 22.09 31.22 -0.73
N TRP A 3 21.16 32.06 -0.26
CA TRP A 3 19.99 31.60 0.51
C TRP A 3 18.97 30.83 -0.34
N LEU A 4 18.75 31.22 -1.60
CA LEU A 4 17.87 30.49 -2.53
C LEU A 4 18.40 29.08 -2.80
N VAL A 5 19.72 28.91 -2.94
CA VAL A 5 20.37 27.60 -3.11
C VAL A 5 20.18 26.71 -1.88
N ALA A 6 20.27 27.26 -0.67
CA ALA A 6 20.04 26.52 0.58
C ALA A 6 18.58 26.09 0.75
N VAL A 7 17.61 26.95 0.39
CA VAL A 7 16.18 26.62 0.41
C VAL A 7 15.85 25.53 -0.63
N VAL A 8 16.41 25.63 -1.83
CA VAL A 8 16.26 24.59 -2.87
C VAL A 8 16.88 23.25 -2.43
N ALA A 9 18.00 23.26 -1.70
CA ALA A 9 18.59 22.04 -1.14
C ALA A 9 17.71 21.40 -0.04
N LEU A 10 17.13 22.20 0.86
CA LEU A 10 16.22 21.72 1.91
C LEU A 10 14.90 21.18 1.34
N VAL A 11 14.34 21.83 0.31
CA VAL A 11 13.14 21.37 -0.40
C VAL A 11 13.45 20.18 -1.33
N GLY A 12 14.67 20.11 -1.88
CA GLY A 12 15.15 19.04 -2.75
C GLY A 12 15.36 17.71 -2.02
N LEU A 13 15.74 17.73 -0.74
CA LEU A 13 15.84 16.52 0.09
C LEU A 13 14.47 15.89 0.42
N CYS A 14 13.39 16.67 0.40
CA CYS A 14 12.03 16.17 0.58
C CYS A 14 11.45 15.55 -0.71
N HIS A 15 11.92 15.98 -1.89
CA HIS A 15 11.48 15.46 -3.20
C HIS A 15 12.05 14.08 -3.55
N GLN A 16 12.94 13.51 -2.74
CA GLN A 16 13.57 12.21 -3.00
C GLN A 16 12.92 11.03 -2.23
N VAL A 17 11.89 11.25 -1.40
CA VAL A 17 11.12 10.14 -0.78
C VAL A 17 10.14 9.54 -1.80
N GLN A 18 10.62 9.25 -3.01
CA GLN A 18 9.94 8.28 -3.86
C GLN A 18 10.37 6.90 -3.36
N GLY A 19 9.64 6.42 -2.35
CA GLY A 19 9.83 5.11 -1.76
C GLY A 19 9.87 4.04 -2.85
N GLN A 20 11.07 3.55 -3.15
CA GLN A 20 11.24 2.34 -3.94
C GLN A 20 10.78 1.18 -3.08
N LEU A 21 9.48 0.91 -3.13
CA LEU A 21 8.92 -0.28 -2.53
C LEU A 21 9.49 -1.52 -3.23
N GLY A 22 10.54 -2.10 -2.63
CA GLY A 22 11.28 -3.22 -3.19
C GLY A 22 10.81 -4.55 -2.60
N LEU A 23 9.73 -5.12 -3.15
CA LEU A 23 9.44 -6.54 -2.94
C LEU A 23 10.06 -7.35 -4.09
N PRO A 24 10.84 -8.41 -3.81
CA PRO A 24 11.42 -9.23 -4.87
C PRO A 24 10.36 -10.05 -5.62
N GLY A 25 9.20 -10.31 -5.03
CA GLY A 25 8.11 -11.06 -5.68
C GLY A 25 8.41 -12.56 -5.78
N ASN A 26 9.32 -13.07 -4.93
CA ASN A 26 9.76 -14.47 -4.98
C ASN A 26 8.77 -15.41 -4.26
N ASN A 27 8.09 -14.92 -3.21
CA ASN A 27 7.10 -15.67 -2.47
C ASN A 27 5.66 -15.27 -2.85
N TYR A 28 4.71 -16.13 -2.49
CA TYR A 28 3.31 -15.97 -2.88
C TYR A 28 2.68 -14.68 -2.35
N ILE A 29 2.95 -14.32 -1.09
CA ILE A 29 2.37 -13.14 -0.45
C ILE A 29 2.84 -11.86 -1.15
N GLU A 30 4.13 -11.75 -1.44
CA GLU A 30 4.69 -10.61 -2.17
C GLU A 30 4.09 -10.43 -3.55
N LYS A 31 3.83 -11.53 -4.28
CA LYS A 31 3.14 -11.45 -5.57
C LYS A 31 1.74 -10.85 -5.43
N GLN A 32 0.99 -11.22 -4.39
CA GLN A 32 -0.32 -10.63 -4.14
C GLN A 32 -0.24 -9.15 -3.75
N LEU A 33 0.76 -8.77 -2.94
CA LEU A 33 1.01 -7.38 -2.55
C LEU A 33 1.42 -6.52 -3.76
N LEU A 34 2.27 -7.04 -4.64
CA LEU A 34 2.67 -6.38 -5.89
C LEU A 34 1.47 -6.23 -6.84
N CYS A 35 0.63 -7.26 -6.98
CA CYS A 35 -0.63 -7.17 -7.73
C CYS A 35 -1.54 -6.06 -7.18
N ALA A 36 -1.75 -6.01 -5.86
CA ALA A 36 -2.55 -4.97 -5.22
C ALA A 36 -2.00 -3.55 -5.48
N LEU A 37 -0.69 -3.43 -5.67
CA LEU A 37 -0.01 -2.18 -5.99
C LEU A 37 0.11 -1.86 -7.47
N ASP A 38 -0.39 -2.70 -8.38
CA ASP A 38 -0.17 -2.56 -9.83
C ASP A 38 1.31 -2.63 -10.24
N LYS A 39 2.11 -3.38 -9.48
CA LYS A 39 3.55 -3.57 -9.72
C LYS A 39 3.91 -4.99 -10.12
N GLY A 40 2.92 -5.85 -10.36
CA GLY A 40 3.13 -7.24 -10.75
C GLY A 40 1.84 -7.89 -11.27
N PRO A 41 1.93 -9.09 -11.86
CA PRO A 41 0.78 -9.81 -12.37
C PRO A 41 -0.16 -10.25 -11.25
N CYS A 42 -1.45 -10.35 -11.56
CA CYS A 42 -2.48 -10.81 -10.63
C CYS A 42 -2.99 -12.21 -11.01
N ASP A 43 -3.03 -13.12 -10.03
CA ASP A 43 -3.82 -14.34 -10.14
C ASP A 43 -5.28 -14.08 -9.71
N ALA A 44 -6.09 -15.15 -9.60
CA ALA A 44 -7.48 -15.02 -9.18
C ALA A 44 -7.63 -14.42 -7.78
N LEU A 45 -6.78 -14.80 -6.83
CA LEU A 45 -6.80 -14.29 -5.47
C LEU A 45 -6.33 -12.84 -5.42
N GLY A 46 -5.25 -12.50 -6.13
CA GLY A 46 -4.73 -11.15 -6.22
C GLY A 46 -5.77 -10.16 -6.75
N ARG A 47 -6.56 -10.57 -7.77
CA ARG A 47 -7.67 -9.77 -8.27
C ARG A 47 -8.77 -9.55 -7.21
N GLN A 48 -9.12 -10.59 -6.46
CA GLN A 48 -10.10 -10.48 -5.37
C GLN A 48 -9.62 -9.54 -4.27
N ILE A 49 -8.38 -9.70 -3.80
CA ILE A 49 -7.76 -8.82 -2.80
C ILE A 49 -7.78 -7.39 -3.32
N LYS A 50 -7.27 -7.15 -4.52
CA LYS A 50 -7.22 -5.82 -5.13
C LYS A 50 -8.61 -5.17 -5.23
N GLY A 51 -9.64 -5.94 -5.59
CA GLY A 51 -11.02 -5.47 -5.66
C GLY A 51 -11.65 -5.14 -4.31
N ALA A 52 -11.23 -5.82 -3.23
CA ALA A 52 -11.73 -5.58 -1.88
C ALA A 52 -11.08 -4.38 -1.18
N LEU A 53 -9.86 -3.99 -1.57
CA LEU A 53 -9.11 -2.93 -0.89
C LEU A 53 -9.79 -1.54 -0.87
N PRO A 54 -10.51 -1.07 -1.91
CA PRO A 54 -11.29 0.16 -1.82
C PRO A 54 -12.33 0.14 -0.71
N GLU A 55 -13.01 -0.99 -0.50
CA GLU A 55 -13.98 -1.13 0.59
C GLU A 55 -13.27 -1.19 1.95
N ILE A 56 -12.22 -1.99 2.06
CA ILE A 56 -11.51 -2.24 3.33
C ILE A 56 -10.73 -1.01 3.81
N ILE A 57 -9.98 -0.35 2.92
CA ILE A 57 -9.11 0.79 3.25
C ILE A 57 -9.83 2.11 3.00
N GLY A 58 -10.47 2.28 1.85
CA GLY A 58 -11.10 3.53 1.46
C GLY A 58 -12.36 3.84 2.26
N LYS A 59 -13.19 2.82 2.49
CA LYS A 59 -14.47 2.95 3.19
C LYS A 59 -14.48 2.38 4.60
N ASN A 60 -13.32 1.91 5.09
CA ASN A 60 -13.19 1.31 6.42
C ASN A 60 -14.21 0.17 6.67
N CYS A 61 -14.41 -0.70 5.67
CA CYS A 61 -15.28 -1.87 5.74
C CYS A 61 -16.76 -1.56 6.06
N GLN A 62 -17.35 -0.51 5.47
CA GLN A 62 -18.77 -0.14 5.66
C GLN A 62 -19.75 -1.27 5.33
N THR A 63 -19.46 -2.10 4.32
CA THR A 63 -20.35 -3.18 3.86
C THR A 63 -19.86 -4.57 4.24
N CYS A 64 -18.79 -4.69 5.04
CA CYS A 64 -18.24 -5.98 5.41
C CYS A 64 -19.03 -6.66 6.55
N ASP A 65 -19.10 -7.99 6.51
CA ASP A 65 -19.60 -8.77 7.65
C ASP A 65 -18.54 -8.94 8.77
N THR A 66 -18.96 -9.47 9.92
CA THR A 66 -18.08 -9.66 11.09
C THR A 66 -16.86 -10.55 10.79
N ARG A 67 -17.01 -11.57 9.94
CA ARG A 67 -15.90 -12.49 9.58
C ARG A 67 -14.92 -11.79 8.65
N GLN A 68 -15.40 -11.03 7.68
CA GLN A 68 -14.60 -10.22 6.76
C GLN A 68 -13.78 -9.18 7.53
N VAL A 69 -14.39 -8.46 8.47
CA VAL A 69 -13.70 -7.48 9.32
C VAL A 69 -12.59 -8.15 10.14
N ALA A 70 -12.87 -9.30 10.77
CA ALA A 70 -11.88 -10.03 11.56
C ALA A 70 -10.69 -10.49 10.70
N ASN A 71 -10.97 -11.03 9.51
CA ASN A 71 -9.94 -11.48 8.56
C ASN A 71 -9.12 -10.31 8.02
N ALA A 72 -9.77 -9.22 7.61
CA ALA A 72 -9.11 -8.01 7.14
C ALA A 72 -8.16 -7.44 8.19
N ARG A 73 -8.60 -7.36 9.46
CA ARG A 73 -7.75 -6.92 10.58
C ARG A 73 -6.55 -7.83 10.80
N ARG A 74 -6.72 -9.15 10.72
CA ARG A 74 -5.61 -10.11 10.87
C ARG A 74 -4.58 -9.95 9.76
N ILE A 75 -5.03 -9.83 8.51
CA ILE A 75 -4.17 -9.65 7.34
C ILE A 75 -3.48 -8.29 7.42
N ALA A 76 -4.21 -7.21 7.73
CA ALA A 76 -3.65 -5.87 7.89
C ALA A 76 -2.52 -5.85 8.92
N ARG A 77 -2.70 -6.45 10.10
CA ARG A 77 -1.64 -6.57 11.10
C ARG A 77 -0.41 -7.31 10.57
N TYR A 78 -0.62 -8.43 9.88
CA TYR A 78 0.48 -9.19 9.28
C TYR A 78 1.26 -8.34 8.26
N VAL A 79 0.57 -7.63 7.36
CA VAL A 79 1.20 -6.79 6.34
C VAL A 79 1.89 -5.58 6.98
N GLN A 80 1.28 -4.92 7.97
CA GLN A 80 1.91 -3.83 8.74
C GLN A 80 3.19 -4.28 9.43
N THR A 81 3.21 -5.48 10.01
CA THR A 81 4.39 -6.00 10.73
C THR A 81 5.49 -6.46 9.79
N LYS A 82 5.15 -7.15 8.69
CA LYS A 82 6.14 -7.77 7.79
C LYS A 82 6.54 -6.90 6.60
N TYR A 83 5.66 -5.99 6.19
CA TYR A 83 5.79 -5.19 4.98
C TYR A 83 5.27 -3.76 5.19
N PRO A 84 5.80 -3.00 6.19
CA PRO A 84 5.26 -1.70 6.58
C PRO A 84 5.23 -0.68 5.43
N ASP A 85 6.27 -0.65 4.58
CA ASP A 85 6.31 0.24 3.43
C ASP A 85 5.24 -0.11 2.39
N VAL A 86 4.97 -1.41 2.22
CA VAL A 86 3.92 -1.90 1.31
C VAL A 86 2.57 -1.50 1.85
N TRP A 87 2.36 -1.66 3.16
CA TRP A 87 1.15 -1.22 3.83
C TRP A 87 0.89 0.27 3.60
N ASN A 88 1.91 1.11 3.81
CA ASN A 88 1.80 2.55 3.59
C ASN A 88 1.45 2.87 2.13
N ALA A 89 2.07 2.20 1.16
CA ALA A 89 1.75 2.36 -0.25
C ALA A 89 0.31 1.92 -0.60
N LEU A 90 -0.19 0.85 0.03
CA LEU A 90 -1.58 0.39 -0.12
C LEU A 90 -2.55 1.43 0.45
N VAL A 91 -2.30 1.92 1.66
CA VAL A 91 -3.10 2.97 2.30
C VAL A 91 -3.13 4.21 1.41
N GLN A 92 -1.97 4.70 0.97
CA GLN A 92 -1.87 5.86 0.08
C GLN A 92 -2.68 5.66 -1.20
N LYS A 93 -2.66 4.46 -1.79
CA LYS A 93 -3.36 4.15 -3.04
C LYS A 93 -4.87 4.04 -2.88
N TYR A 94 -5.35 3.50 -1.76
CA TYR A 94 -6.77 3.12 -1.59
C TYR A 94 -7.56 4.06 -0.66
N SER A 95 -6.92 4.85 0.20
CA SER A 95 -7.61 5.81 1.09
C SER A 95 -8.20 7.03 0.37
N GLY A 96 -7.75 7.34 -0.84
CA GLY A 96 -8.20 8.53 -1.60
C GLY A 96 -9.39 8.31 -2.55
N LYS A 97 -9.98 7.11 -2.57
CA LYS A 97 -11.15 6.80 -3.41
C LYS A 97 -12.43 6.87 -2.57
N ASN A 98 -12.91 8.09 -2.33
CA ASN A 98 -14.25 8.31 -1.79
C ASN A 98 -15.25 8.42 -2.94
#